data_AF-A0A1R3EU28-F1
#
_entry.id   AF-A0A1R3EU28-F1
#
_cell.length_a   1.000
_cell.length_b   1.000
_cell.length_c   1.000
_cell.angle_alpha   90.00
_cell.angle_beta   90.00
_cell.angle_gamma   90.00
#
_symmetry.space_group_name_H-M   'P 1'
#
loop_
_entity.id
_entity.type
_entity.pdbx_description
1 polymer ?
#
loop_
_entity_poly.entity_id
_entity_poly.type
_entity_poly.pdbx_seq_one_letter_code
_entity_poly.pdbx_strand_id
1 'polypeptide(L)'
;MFEKLFKLSENGTNVRTEIIAGLTTFLTMAYIIFVNPMILADAGMDHGAVFVATCLAAAIGCFIMGFVANYPIAQAPGMGLNAFFTYAVVMGMGYTWQVALAAVFVSGVIFIFLSIFKIREWIINSIPMSLRVGISAGIGLFLAFIALGNAGIVVSNPATKVSLGDITAIAPMLGALGFFLTIALVHRGVKGAVMIAILAITAIGIAIGDVQYGGIMSTPPSLAPTFMQLDFSAVFEIGMISVVFAFLFVDLFDTAGTLVGVATKANLIKEDGKLPRLNKALLADSTATSIGALLGTSNTTSYVESVAGVAEGGRTGLTAVVVGILFLLALFFSPLAGMIPAYATSGALFYVAILMMSGLVGIDWRDLTEAAPVVVTCLLMPLTYSIAEGISLGFIAYAAIKLLSGKGRDVSPAVWVMSVIFILKYIFA
;
A
#
# COMPACT_ATOMS: atom_id res chain seq x y z
N MET A 1 -5.23 11.25 32.07
CA MET A 1 -4.56 10.04 31.52
C MET A 1 -4.01 10.31 30.11
N PHE A 2 -4.86 10.66 29.13
CA PHE A 2 -4.43 10.97 27.75
C PHE A 2 -3.35 12.06 27.64
N GLU A 3 -3.46 13.12 28.45
CA GLU A 3 -2.44 14.18 28.50
C GLU A 3 -1.03 13.66 28.81
N LYS A 4 -0.90 12.74 29.77
CA LYS A 4 0.41 12.18 30.17
C LYS A 4 0.95 11.18 29.15
N LEU A 5 0.08 10.43 28.46
CA LEU A 5 0.47 9.41 27.48
C LEU A 5 0.86 10.03 26.13
N PHE A 6 0.02 10.92 25.62
CA PHE A 6 0.17 11.49 24.27
C PHE A 6 0.79 12.88 24.24
N LYS A 7 0.89 13.54 25.41
CA LYS A 7 1.45 14.90 25.56
C LYS A 7 0.69 15.91 24.68
N LEU A 8 -0.63 15.95 24.83
CA LEU A 8 -1.51 16.70 23.91
C LEU A 8 -1.20 18.20 23.93
N SER A 9 -1.03 18.80 25.11
CA SER A 9 -0.68 20.22 25.26
C SER A 9 0.68 20.53 24.65
N GLU A 10 1.68 19.65 24.84
CA GLU A 10 3.02 19.83 24.24
C GLU A 10 2.99 19.78 22.71
N ASN A 11 2.04 19.03 22.13
CA ASN A 11 1.88 18.90 20.68
C ASN A 11 0.82 19.87 20.12
N GLY A 12 0.32 20.83 20.93
CA GLY A 12 -0.63 21.85 20.50
C GLY A 12 -1.99 21.31 20.08
N THR A 13 -2.45 20.21 20.67
CA THR A 13 -3.72 19.54 20.33
C THR A 13 -4.55 19.23 21.57
N ASN A 14 -5.78 18.73 21.39
CA ASN A 14 -6.67 18.28 22.45
C ASN A 14 -7.44 17.02 22.03
N VAL A 15 -8.08 16.35 22.98
CA VAL A 15 -8.80 15.08 22.74
C VAL A 15 -9.87 15.20 21.65
N ARG A 16 -10.62 16.31 21.61
CA ARG A 16 -11.67 16.52 20.60
C ARG A 16 -11.08 16.61 19.20
N THR A 17 -10.00 17.37 19.05
CA THR A 17 -9.27 17.51 17.79
C THR A 17 -8.73 16.16 17.31
N GLU A 18 -8.11 15.37 18.20
CA GLU A 18 -7.58 14.05 17.86
C GLU A 18 -8.67 13.04 17.45
N ILE A 19 -9.85 13.10 18.08
CA ILE A 19 -11.00 12.26 17.68
C ILE A 19 -11.50 12.64 16.29
N ILE A 20 -11.64 13.94 16.00
CA ILE A 20 -12.08 14.42 14.68
C ILE A 20 -11.04 14.09 13.60
N ALA A 21 -9.76 14.25 13.92
CA ALA A 21 -8.65 13.85 13.07
C ALA A 21 -8.68 12.35 12.79
N GLY A 22 -8.86 11.52 13.83
CA GLY A 22 -8.95 10.07 13.69
C GLY A 22 -10.14 9.63 12.84
N LEU A 23 -11.32 10.23 13.06
CA LEU A 23 -12.50 9.98 12.22
C LEU A 23 -12.24 10.38 10.77
N THR A 24 -11.61 11.52 10.54
CA THR A 24 -11.30 12.01 9.19
C THR A 24 -10.31 11.10 8.48
N THR A 25 -9.23 10.68 9.15
CA THR A 25 -8.26 9.71 8.63
C THR A 25 -8.93 8.37 8.33
N PHE A 26 -9.76 7.85 9.24
CA PHE A 26 -10.47 6.60 9.01
C PHE A 26 -11.34 6.69 7.76
N LEU A 27 -12.13 7.76 7.60
CA LEU A 27 -13.00 7.93 6.43
C LEU A 27 -12.22 8.01 5.12
N THR A 28 -11.02 8.61 5.12
CA THR A 28 -10.19 8.71 3.90
C THR A 28 -9.54 7.39 3.51
N MET A 29 -9.26 6.50 4.47
CA MET A 29 -8.64 5.20 4.20
C MET A 29 -9.56 3.99 4.28
N ALA A 30 -10.81 4.13 4.75
CA ALA A 30 -11.75 3.03 5.00
C ALA A 30 -12.05 2.18 3.75
N TYR A 31 -11.76 2.70 2.54
CA TYR A 31 -11.86 1.91 1.32
C TYR A 31 -11.01 0.63 1.36
N ILE A 32 -9.92 0.60 2.15
CA ILE A 32 -9.05 -0.59 2.29
C ILE A 32 -9.80 -1.83 2.79
N ILE A 33 -10.86 -1.61 3.58
CA ILE A 33 -11.73 -2.64 4.13
C ILE A 33 -12.37 -3.47 3.01
N PHE A 34 -12.56 -2.87 1.84
CA PHE A 34 -13.21 -3.48 0.69
C PHE A 34 -12.19 -3.90 -0.37
N VAL A 35 -11.18 -3.06 -0.59
CA VAL A 35 -10.21 -3.27 -1.65
C VAL A 35 -9.23 -4.39 -1.31
N ASN A 36 -8.75 -4.48 -0.07
CA ASN A 36 -7.77 -5.50 0.29
C ASN A 36 -8.33 -6.93 0.24
N PRO A 37 -9.52 -7.22 0.79
CA PRO A 37 -10.10 -8.57 0.68
C PRO A 37 -10.38 -8.99 -0.75
N MET A 38 -10.77 -8.05 -1.62
CA MET A 38 -10.96 -8.31 -3.04
C MET A 38 -9.65 -8.71 -3.73
N ILE A 39 -8.57 -7.94 -3.53
CA ILE A 39 -7.25 -8.24 -4.12
C ILE A 39 -6.70 -9.57 -3.59
N LEU A 40 -6.82 -9.86 -2.29
CA LEU A 40 -6.30 -11.11 -1.73
C LEU A 40 -7.19 -12.31 -2.04
N ALA A 41 -8.48 -12.11 -2.32
CA ALA A 41 -9.37 -13.18 -2.79
C ALA A 41 -8.97 -13.69 -4.19
N ASP A 42 -8.42 -12.83 -5.05
CA ASP A 42 -7.87 -13.25 -6.35
C ASP A 42 -6.70 -14.24 -6.20
N ALA A 43 -5.98 -14.20 -5.07
CA ALA A 43 -4.94 -15.18 -4.71
C ALA A 43 -5.51 -16.52 -4.19
N GLY A 44 -6.84 -16.63 -4.07
CA GLY A 44 -7.53 -17.81 -3.52
C GLY A 44 -7.74 -17.78 -2.01
N MET A 45 -7.59 -16.61 -1.36
CA MET A 45 -7.85 -16.46 0.08
C MET A 45 -9.36 -16.26 0.36
N ASP A 46 -9.83 -16.68 1.54
CA ASP A 46 -11.23 -16.48 1.94
C ASP A 46 -11.52 -14.98 2.16
N HIS A 47 -12.46 -14.44 1.38
CA HIS A 47 -12.78 -13.01 1.38
C HIS A 47 -13.24 -12.50 2.76
N GLY A 48 -14.04 -13.29 3.49
CA GLY A 48 -14.54 -12.92 4.81
C GLY A 48 -13.44 -12.91 5.87
N ALA A 49 -12.59 -13.92 5.87
CA ALA A 49 -11.45 -14.03 6.77
C ALA A 49 -10.43 -12.91 6.52
N VAL A 50 -10.14 -12.59 5.24
CA VAL A 50 -9.24 -11.49 4.90
C VAL A 50 -9.82 -10.13 5.30
N PHE A 51 -11.13 -9.92 5.16
CA PHE A 51 -11.79 -8.72 5.70
C PHE A 51 -11.53 -8.55 7.20
N VAL A 52 -11.70 -9.63 7.98
CA VAL A 52 -11.43 -9.61 9.42
C VAL A 52 -9.94 -9.38 9.69
N ALA A 53 -9.04 -10.09 8.98
CA ALA A 53 -7.59 -9.93 9.09
C ALA A 53 -7.16 -8.49 8.80
N THR A 54 -7.74 -7.86 7.77
CA THR A 54 -7.49 -6.46 7.38
C THR A 54 -7.84 -5.50 8.51
N CYS A 55 -9.05 -5.60 9.06
CA CYS A 55 -9.51 -4.73 10.14
C CYS A 55 -8.71 -4.95 11.43
N LEU A 56 -8.39 -6.19 11.79
CA LEU A 56 -7.60 -6.51 12.98
C LEU A 56 -6.14 -6.05 12.84
N ALA A 57 -5.51 -6.30 11.69
CA ALA A 57 -4.14 -5.87 11.42
C ALA A 57 -4.03 -4.34 11.42
N ALA A 58 -4.98 -3.64 10.77
CA ALA A 58 -5.05 -2.19 10.79
C ALA A 58 -5.24 -1.64 12.21
N ALA A 59 -6.14 -2.25 13.00
CA ALA A 59 -6.36 -1.84 14.38
C ALA A 59 -5.10 -2.00 15.24
N ILE A 60 -4.45 -3.17 15.18
CA ILE A 60 -3.24 -3.45 15.94
C ILE A 60 -2.11 -2.52 15.51
N GLY A 61 -1.87 -2.35 14.21
CA GLY A 61 -0.86 -1.41 13.70
C GLY A 61 -1.11 0.02 14.19
N CYS A 62 -2.34 0.49 14.06
CA CYS A 62 -2.75 1.80 14.58
C CYS A 62 -2.52 1.95 16.10
N PHE A 63 -2.78 0.90 16.89
CA PHE A 63 -2.49 0.93 18.33
C PHE A 63 -0.99 0.96 18.62
N ILE A 64 -0.19 0.17 17.92
CA ILE A 64 1.27 0.17 18.10
C ILE A 64 1.83 1.54 17.70
N MET A 65 1.46 2.08 16.55
CA MET A 65 1.87 3.43 16.12
C MET A 65 1.44 4.50 17.13
N GLY A 66 0.19 4.41 17.61
CA GLY A 66 -0.36 5.32 18.59
C GLY A 66 0.39 5.30 19.92
N PHE A 67 0.53 4.13 20.55
CA PHE A 67 1.10 4.02 21.89
C PHE A 67 2.63 4.00 21.91
N VAL A 68 3.30 3.43 20.91
CA VAL A 68 4.76 3.28 20.89
C VAL A 68 5.44 4.49 20.25
N ALA A 69 4.98 4.89 19.06
CA ALA A 69 5.60 5.98 18.31
C ALA A 69 4.99 7.35 18.63
N ASN A 70 3.71 7.37 19.02
CA ASN A 70 2.92 8.57 19.30
C ASN A 70 2.93 9.54 18.10
N TYR A 71 2.53 9.02 16.94
CA TYR A 71 2.32 9.74 15.69
C TYR A 71 0.86 9.64 15.21
N PRO A 72 0.30 10.70 14.59
CA PRO A 72 -1.07 10.73 14.08
C PRO A 72 -1.16 10.02 12.71
N ILE A 73 -0.55 8.85 12.59
CA ILE A 73 -0.39 8.12 11.35
C ILE A 73 -1.09 6.78 11.52
N ALA A 74 -2.08 6.53 10.68
CA ALA A 74 -2.79 5.27 10.66
C ALA A 74 -2.02 4.22 9.87
N GLN A 75 -2.25 2.95 10.20
CA GLN A 75 -1.68 1.81 9.52
C GLN A 75 -2.77 0.85 9.07
N ALA A 76 -2.61 0.29 7.88
CA ALA A 76 -3.46 -0.74 7.30
C ALA A 76 -2.69 -1.50 6.20
N PRO A 77 -3.24 -2.58 5.62
CA PRO A 77 -2.57 -3.34 4.55
C PRO A 77 -2.18 -2.49 3.33
N GLY A 78 -0.91 -2.43 2.96
CA GLY A 78 -0.42 -1.52 1.93
C GLY A 78 -0.93 -1.83 0.52
N MET A 79 -1.53 -0.83 -0.14
CA MET A 79 -2.12 -0.98 -1.49
C MET A 79 -1.11 -1.40 -2.57
N GLY A 80 0.14 -0.96 -2.47
CA GLY A 80 1.17 -1.42 -3.42
C GLY A 80 1.58 -2.86 -3.19
N LEU A 81 1.53 -3.29 -1.94
CA LEU A 81 2.13 -4.53 -1.49
C LEU A 81 1.14 -5.69 -1.48
N ASN A 82 -0.16 -5.43 -1.27
CA ASN A 82 -1.20 -6.42 -1.51
C ASN A 82 -1.29 -6.83 -2.99
N ALA A 83 -1.13 -5.87 -3.91
CA ALA A 83 -1.07 -6.13 -5.34
C ALA A 83 0.19 -6.91 -5.70
N PHE A 84 1.33 -6.58 -5.09
CA PHE A 84 2.56 -7.37 -5.25
C PHE A 84 2.37 -8.82 -4.77
N PHE A 85 1.78 -8.99 -3.59
CA PHE A 85 1.47 -10.29 -3.01
C PHE A 85 0.60 -11.14 -3.94
N THR A 86 -0.56 -10.63 -4.34
CA THR A 86 -1.52 -11.40 -5.14
C THR A 86 -0.99 -11.64 -6.54
N TYR A 87 -0.67 -10.58 -7.26
CA TYR A 87 -0.55 -10.65 -8.71
C TYR A 87 0.87 -11.04 -9.14
N ALA A 88 1.90 -10.63 -8.41
CA ALA A 88 3.27 -10.98 -8.77
C ALA A 88 3.71 -12.30 -8.10
N VAL A 89 3.52 -12.45 -6.78
CA VAL A 89 4.03 -13.62 -6.05
C VAL A 89 3.14 -14.84 -6.24
N VAL A 90 1.84 -14.71 -5.97
CA VAL A 90 0.93 -15.85 -6.05
C VAL A 90 0.60 -16.20 -7.51
N MET A 91 0.06 -15.24 -8.26
CA MET A 91 -0.38 -15.51 -9.63
C MET A 91 0.79 -15.53 -10.64
N GLY A 92 1.73 -14.59 -10.53
CA GLY A 92 2.83 -14.44 -11.48
C GLY A 92 3.92 -15.50 -11.34
N MET A 93 4.34 -15.80 -10.11
CA MET A 93 5.39 -16.79 -9.83
C MET A 93 4.84 -18.18 -9.47
N GLY A 94 3.52 -18.31 -9.25
CA GLY A 94 2.87 -19.59 -8.97
C GLY A 94 3.05 -20.11 -7.54
N TYR A 95 3.50 -19.28 -6.61
CA TYR A 95 3.58 -19.67 -5.19
C TYR A 95 2.18 -19.71 -4.56
N THR A 96 2.02 -20.52 -3.52
CA THR A 96 0.79 -20.48 -2.72
C THR A 96 0.74 -19.20 -1.88
N TRP A 97 -0.46 -18.72 -1.57
CA TRP A 97 -0.63 -17.54 -0.72
C TRP A 97 -0.08 -17.76 0.70
N GLN A 98 -0.05 -19.01 1.19
CA GLN A 98 0.55 -19.40 2.47
C GLN A 98 2.05 -19.14 2.49
N VAL A 99 2.74 -19.49 1.40
CA VAL A 99 4.17 -19.23 1.22
C VAL A 99 4.42 -17.72 1.09
N ALA A 100 3.57 -17.02 0.35
CA ALA A 100 3.65 -15.56 0.26
C ALA A 100 3.45 -14.88 1.63
N LEU A 101 2.54 -15.38 2.49
CA LEU A 101 2.37 -14.88 3.86
C LEU A 101 3.63 -15.11 4.71
N ALA A 102 4.26 -16.28 4.57
CA ALA A 102 5.54 -16.54 5.23
C ALA A 102 6.62 -15.56 4.77
N ALA A 103 6.68 -15.23 3.48
CA ALA A 103 7.61 -14.23 2.96
C ALA A 103 7.37 -12.85 3.57
N VAL A 104 6.11 -12.41 3.68
CA VAL A 104 5.73 -11.15 4.33
C VAL A 104 6.08 -11.15 5.82
N PHE A 105 5.85 -12.27 6.51
CA PHE A 105 6.21 -12.40 7.92
C PHE A 105 7.74 -12.31 8.11
N VAL A 106 8.50 -13.04 7.30
CA VAL A 106 9.96 -13.02 7.33
C VAL A 106 10.49 -11.62 7.00
N SER A 107 9.93 -10.94 5.99
CA SER A 107 10.33 -9.56 5.68
C SER A 107 10.07 -8.63 6.87
N GLY A 108 8.90 -8.75 7.52
CA GLY A 108 8.58 -7.99 8.74
C GLY A 108 9.55 -8.25 9.88
N VAL A 109 9.89 -9.51 10.14
CA VAL A 109 10.85 -9.91 11.18
C VAL A 109 12.25 -9.39 10.89
N ILE A 110 12.75 -9.54 9.65
CA ILE A 110 14.04 -8.97 9.23
C ILE A 110 14.02 -7.46 9.46
N PHE A 111 12.92 -6.79 9.15
CA PHE A 111 12.81 -5.35 9.29
C PHE A 111 12.79 -4.90 10.77
N ILE A 112 12.15 -5.65 11.66
CA ILE A 112 12.25 -5.43 13.11
C ILE A 112 13.71 -5.47 13.54
N PHE A 113 14.48 -6.49 13.13
CA PHE A 113 15.91 -6.57 13.42
C PHE A 113 16.70 -5.39 12.84
N LEU A 114 16.49 -5.04 11.56
CA LEU A 114 17.15 -3.90 10.92
C LEU A 114 16.85 -2.57 11.63
N SER A 115 15.65 -2.41 12.18
CA SER A 115 15.24 -1.23 12.95
C SER A 115 15.92 -1.17 14.31
N ILE A 116 16.10 -2.31 14.98
CA ILE A 116 16.83 -2.41 16.25
C ILE A 116 18.32 -2.10 16.06
N PHE A 117 18.93 -2.66 15.00
CA PHE A 117 20.36 -2.45 14.71
C PHE A 117 20.68 -1.10 14.02
N LYS A 118 19.68 -0.25 13.78
CA LYS A 118 19.82 1.07 13.11
C LYS A 118 20.45 1.02 11.71
N ILE A 119 20.43 -0.13 11.03
CA ILE A 119 20.97 -0.31 9.67
C ILE A 119 20.06 0.35 8.62
N ARG A 120 18.77 0.51 8.95
CA ARG A 120 17.73 1.09 8.09
C ARG A 120 18.07 2.45 7.46
N GLU A 121 18.71 3.35 8.20
CA GLU A 121 19.01 4.71 7.70
C GLU A 121 20.05 4.64 6.58
N TRP A 122 21.02 3.72 6.70
CA TRP A 122 22.01 3.46 5.67
C TRP A 122 21.37 2.90 4.39
N ILE A 123 20.42 1.97 4.51
CA ILE A 123 19.71 1.40 3.34
C ILE A 123 18.91 2.47 2.61
N ILE A 124 18.12 3.28 3.34
CA ILE A 124 17.31 4.35 2.74
C ILE A 124 18.19 5.37 2.01
N ASN A 125 19.32 5.74 2.60
CA ASN A 125 20.26 6.69 2.01
C ASN A 125 21.07 6.10 0.85
N SER A 126 21.10 4.78 0.71
CA SER A 126 21.84 4.11 -0.36
C SER A 126 21.06 4.01 -1.67
N ILE A 127 19.74 4.20 -1.67
CA ILE A 127 18.93 4.09 -2.90
C ILE A 127 18.63 5.50 -3.45
N PRO A 128 19.02 5.80 -4.70
CA PRO A 128 18.73 7.06 -5.37
C PRO A 128 17.26 7.45 -5.31
N MET A 129 16.98 8.76 -5.24
CA MET A 129 15.62 9.29 -5.25
C MET A 129 14.82 8.80 -6.47
N SER A 130 15.48 8.72 -7.63
CA SER A 130 14.84 8.32 -8.88
C SER A 130 14.33 6.89 -8.84
N LEU A 131 15.11 5.94 -8.32
CA LEU A 131 14.62 4.57 -8.14
C LEU A 131 13.45 4.53 -7.15
N ARG A 132 13.52 5.24 -6.01
CA ARG A 132 12.44 5.24 -5.01
C ARG A 132 11.12 5.77 -5.59
N VAL A 133 11.18 6.91 -6.26
CA VAL A 133 10.01 7.54 -6.90
C VAL A 133 9.50 6.69 -8.07
N GLY A 134 10.40 6.13 -8.89
CA GLY A 134 10.05 5.26 -10.00
C GLY A 134 9.35 3.97 -9.56
N ILE A 135 9.78 3.37 -8.45
CA ILE A 135 9.12 2.20 -7.87
C ILE A 135 7.71 2.55 -7.40
N SER A 136 7.55 3.65 -6.65
CA SER A 136 6.23 4.11 -6.20
C SER A 136 5.30 4.41 -7.39
N ALA A 137 5.77 5.16 -8.38
CA ALA A 137 4.97 5.50 -9.56
C ALA A 137 4.64 4.28 -10.43
N GLY A 138 5.58 3.33 -10.57
CA GLY A 138 5.34 2.08 -11.29
C GLY A 138 4.30 1.19 -10.62
N ILE A 139 4.32 1.12 -9.29
CA ILE A 139 3.27 0.43 -8.52
C ILE A 139 1.92 1.14 -8.72
N GLY A 140 1.90 2.48 -8.71
CA GLY A 140 0.71 3.25 -9.05
C GLY A 140 0.15 2.89 -10.43
N LEU A 141 0.99 2.88 -11.47
CA LEU A 141 0.59 2.48 -12.82
C LEU A 141 0.08 1.03 -12.89
N PHE A 142 0.67 0.13 -12.11
CA PHE A 142 0.19 -1.25 -11.99
C PHE A 142 -1.21 -1.31 -11.38
N LEU A 143 -1.47 -0.56 -10.30
CA LEU A 143 -2.80 -0.46 -9.69
C LEU A 143 -3.83 0.16 -10.64
N ALA A 144 -3.45 1.17 -11.42
CA ALA A 144 -4.32 1.73 -12.46
C ALA A 144 -4.66 0.68 -13.53
N PHE A 145 -3.69 -0.15 -13.93
CA PHE A 145 -3.92 -1.22 -14.90
C PHE A 145 -4.88 -2.28 -14.35
N ILE A 146 -4.72 -2.69 -13.08
CA ILE A 146 -5.65 -3.60 -12.39
C ILE A 146 -7.05 -2.97 -12.29
N ALA A 147 -7.15 -1.69 -11.91
CA ALA A 147 -8.43 -0.98 -11.83
C ALA A 147 -9.18 -0.98 -13.17
N LEU A 148 -8.47 -0.72 -14.27
CA LEU A 148 -9.05 -0.75 -15.61
C LEU A 148 -9.47 -2.16 -16.03
N GLY A 149 -8.72 -3.19 -15.61
CA GLY A 149 -9.08 -4.59 -15.80
C GLY A 149 -10.33 -4.99 -15.01
N ASN A 150 -10.40 -4.64 -13.73
CA ASN A 150 -11.54 -4.92 -12.85
C ASN A 150 -12.83 -4.24 -13.30
N ALA A 151 -12.71 -3.04 -13.88
CA ALA A 151 -13.83 -2.37 -14.52
C ALA A 151 -14.20 -2.97 -15.88
N GLY A 152 -13.36 -3.81 -16.50
CA GLY A 152 -13.56 -4.33 -17.86
C GLY A 152 -13.29 -3.31 -18.97
N ILE A 153 -12.62 -2.19 -18.64
CA ILE A 153 -12.25 -1.15 -19.62
C ILE A 153 -11.05 -1.61 -20.44
N VAL A 154 -10.06 -2.24 -19.81
CA VAL A 154 -8.90 -2.85 -20.48
C VAL A 154 -9.04 -4.36 -20.43
N VAL A 155 -9.08 -4.99 -21.59
CA VAL A 155 -9.23 -6.45 -21.74
C VAL A 155 -8.07 -7.05 -22.52
N SER A 156 -7.84 -8.35 -22.36
CA SER A 156 -6.77 -9.04 -23.09
C SER A 156 -7.07 -9.13 -24.59
N ASN A 157 -6.02 -9.00 -25.41
CA ASN A 157 -6.10 -9.13 -26.86
C ASN A 157 -4.92 -9.96 -27.39
N PRO A 158 -5.14 -11.06 -28.15
CA PRO A 158 -4.04 -11.87 -28.65
C PRO A 158 -3.05 -11.13 -29.56
N ALA A 159 -3.51 -10.14 -30.34
CA ALA A 159 -2.68 -9.41 -31.29
C ALA A 159 -1.91 -8.25 -30.65
N THR A 160 -2.53 -7.53 -29.71
CA THR A 160 -1.96 -6.29 -29.12
C THR A 160 -1.63 -6.42 -27.63
N LYS A 161 -1.78 -7.61 -27.06
CA LYS A 161 -1.78 -7.91 -25.60
C LYS A 161 -2.97 -7.31 -24.85
N VAL A 162 -3.34 -6.06 -25.14
CA VAL A 162 -4.48 -5.35 -24.54
C VAL A 162 -5.35 -4.69 -25.61
N SER A 163 -6.65 -4.59 -25.35
CA SER A 163 -7.60 -3.81 -26.14
C SER A 163 -8.65 -3.13 -25.25
N LEU A 164 -9.41 -2.20 -25.84
CA LEU A 164 -10.58 -1.61 -25.17
C LEU A 164 -11.68 -2.67 -25.05
N GLY A 165 -12.26 -2.81 -23.85
CA GLY A 165 -13.43 -3.65 -23.62
C GLY A 165 -14.73 -3.02 -24.11
N ASP A 166 -15.86 -3.69 -23.88
CA ASP A 166 -17.17 -3.12 -24.19
C ASP A 166 -17.55 -2.03 -23.16
N ILE A 167 -17.21 -0.78 -23.48
CA ILE A 167 -17.48 0.37 -22.61
C ILE A 167 -18.98 0.63 -22.37
N THR A 168 -19.87 0.00 -23.12
CA THR A 168 -21.33 0.15 -22.94
C THR A 168 -21.90 -0.83 -21.93
N ALA A 169 -21.12 -1.83 -21.51
CA ALA A 169 -21.52 -2.76 -20.46
C ALA A 169 -21.59 -2.07 -19.08
N ILE A 170 -22.37 -2.67 -18.17
CA ILE A 170 -22.65 -2.12 -16.83
C ILE A 170 -21.36 -1.90 -16.04
N ALA A 171 -20.46 -2.88 -15.99
CA ALA A 171 -19.24 -2.82 -15.19
C ALA A 171 -18.28 -1.68 -15.64
N PRO A 172 -17.90 -1.54 -16.93
CA PRO A 172 -17.09 -0.41 -17.39
C PRO A 172 -17.73 0.95 -17.14
N MET A 173 -19.05 1.07 -17.37
CA MET A 173 -19.78 2.31 -17.17
C MET A 173 -19.81 2.72 -15.70
N LEU A 174 -20.13 1.79 -14.79
CA LEU A 174 -20.16 2.04 -13.35
C LEU A 174 -18.76 2.24 -12.77
N GLY A 175 -17.74 1.53 -13.28
CA GLY A 175 -16.34 1.75 -12.92
C GLY A 175 -15.85 3.14 -13.31
N ALA A 176 -16.14 3.59 -14.53
CA ALA A 176 -15.82 4.94 -14.99
C ALA A 176 -16.57 6.02 -14.18
N LEU A 177 -17.88 5.81 -13.93
CA LEU A 177 -18.66 6.70 -13.07
C LEU A 177 -18.08 6.78 -11.65
N GLY A 178 -17.66 5.64 -11.09
CA GLY A 178 -17.02 5.57 -9.78
C GLY A 178 -15.72 6.36 -9.72
N PHE A 179 -14.90 6.28 -10.77
CA PHE A 179 -13.70 7.11 -10.89
C PHE A 179 -14.05 8.60 -10.93
N PHE A 180 -14.95 9.03 -11.82
CA PHE A 180 -15.34 10.45 -11.93
C PHE A 180 -15.92 10.99 -10.64
N LEU A 181 -16.78 10.21 -9.98
CA LEU A 181 -17.37 10.56 -8.69
C LEU A 181 -16.30 10.70 -7.61
N THR A 182 -15.35 9.77 -7.55
CA THR A 182 -14.22 9.82 -6.61
C THR A 182 -13.43 11.11 -6.79
N ILE A 183 -12.99 11.41 -8.02
CA ILE A 183 -12.22 12.62 -8.31
C ILE A 183 -13.01 13.90 -8.01
N ALA A 184 -14.28 13.96 -8.41
CA ALA A 184 -15.13 15.12 -8.16
C ALA A 184 -15.35 15.39 -6.66
N LEU A 185 -15.58 14.34 -5.86
CA LEU A 185 -15.75 14.45 -4.42
C LEU A 185 -14.45 14.83 -3.71
N VAL A 186 -13.33 14.21 -4.10
CA VAL A 186 -12.00 14.56 -3.57
C VAL A 186 -11.67 16.01 -3.87
N HIS A 187 -11.86 16.47 -5.11
CA HIS A 187 -11.60 17.85 -5.50
C HIS A 187 -12.47 18.86 -4.73
N ARG A 188 -13.71 18.48 -4.40
CA ARG A 188 -14.62 19.28 -3.55
C ARG A 188 -14.29 19.24 -2.07
N GLY A 189 -13.24 18.52 -1.65
CA GLY A 189 -12.84 18.41 -0.25
C GLY A 189 -13.81 17.58 0.60
N VAL A 190 -14.58 16.67 0.00
CA VAL A 190 -15.53 15.83 0.74
C VAL A 190 -14.75 14.76 1.53
N LYS A 191 -14.91 14.77 2.85
CA LYS A 191 -14.30 13.76 3.73
C LYS A 191 -14.87 12.37 3.43
N GLY A 192 -14.00 11.38 3.24
CA GLY A 192 -14.41 10.04 2.85
C GLY A 192 -14.93 9.91 1.41
N ALA A 193 -14.57 10.85 0.53
CA ALA A 193 -14.93 10.85 -0.89
C ALA A 193 -14.83 9.48 -1.58
N VAL A 194 -13.71 8.78 -1.36
CA VAL A 194 -13.46 7.45 -1.95
C VAL A 194 -14.47 6.41 -1.45
N MET A 195 -14.70 6.35 -0.14
CA MET A 195 -15.69 5.45 0.46
C MET A 195 -17.12 5.77 -0.02
N ILE A 196 -17.48 7.05 -0.06
CA ILE A 196 -18.79 7.50 -0.55
C ILE A 196 -18.99 7.09 -2.00
N ALA A 197 -17.97 7.23 -2.86
CA ALA A 197 -18.04 6.81 -4.25
C ALA A 197 -18.27 5.30 -4.37
N ILE A 198 -17.50 4.47 -3.63
CA ILE A 198 -17.67 3.00 -3.63
C ILE A 198 -19.10 2.62 -3.22
N LEU A 199 -19.60 3.19 -2.12
CA LEU A 199 -20.95 2.89 -1.62
C LEU A 199 -22.04 3.37 -2.59
N ALA A 200 -21.87 4.54 -3.21
CA ALA A 200 -22.81 5.06 -4.19
C ALA A 200 -22.89 4.18 -5.44
N ILE A 201 -21.75 3.75 -5.98
CA ILE A 201 -21.70 2.85 -7.15
C ILE A 201 -22.29 1.48 -6.80
N THR A 202 -22.00 0.96 -5.61
CA THR A 202 -22.59 -0.29 -5.13
C THR A 202 -24.10 -0.18 -4.98
N ALA A 203 -24.61 0.94 -4.44
CA ALA A 203 -26.04 1.19 -4.32
C ALA A 203 -26.74 1.30 -5.70
N ILE A 204 -26.08 1.90 -6.69
CA ILE A 204 -26.56 1.90 -8.08
C ILE A 204 -26.60 0.47 -8.64
N GLY A 205 -25.56 -0.34 -8.38
CA GLY A 205 -25.53 -1.77 -8.73
C GLY A 205 -26.70 -2.55 -8.12
N ILE A 206 -27.05 -2.29 -6.86
CA ILE A 206 -28.22 -2.88 -6.20
C ILE A 206 -29.52 -2.44 -6.89
N ALA A 207 -29.66 -1.14 -7.20
CA ALA A 207 -30.87 -0.60 -7.81
C ALA A 207 -31.13 -1.15 -9.22
N ILE A 208 -30.07 -1.49 -9.97
CA ILE A 208 -30.14 -2.09 -11.31
C ILE A 208 -30.32 -3.63 -11.23
N GLY A 209 -30.12 -4.22 -10.06
CA GLY A 209 -30.22 -5.67 -9.82
C GLY A 209 -28.95 -6.47 -10.10
N ASP A 210 -27.82 -5.80 -10.35
CA ASP A 210 -26.50 -6.42 -10.57
C ASP A 210 -25.88 -6.91 -9.25
N VAL A 211 -26.13 -6.18 -8.16
CA VAL A 211 -25.63 -6.51 -6.81
C VAL A 211 -26.78 -7.00 -5.93
N GLN A 212 -26.58 -8.15 -5.28
CA GLN A 212 -27.55 -8.69 -4.33
C GLN A 212 -27.36 -8.07 -2.94
N TYR A 213 -28.45 -7.60 -2.34
CA TYR A 213 -28.40 -7.00 -1.00
C TYR A 213 -28.23 -8.08 0.08
N GLY A 214 -27.08 -8.04 0.76
CA GLY A 214 -26.69 -8.97 1.82
C GLY A 214 -26.88 -8.45 3.26
N GLY A 215 -27.42 -7.25 3.45
CA GLY A 215 -27.60 -6.61 4.77
C GLY A 215 -26.56 -5.53 5.09
N ILE A 216 -26.64 -4.96 6.30
CA ILE A 216 -25.75 -3.86 6.74
C ILE A 216 -24.82 -4.31 7.85
N MET A 217 -25.33 -5.05 8.84
CA MET A 217 -24.55 -5.53 9.98
C MET A 217 -24.72 -7.03 10.17
N SER A 218 -23.64 -7.71 10.55
CA SER A 218 -23.63 -9.10 10.97
C SER A 218 -22.57 -9.32 12.04
N THR A 219 -22.54 -10.51 12.63
CA THR A 219 -21.35 -10.95 13.36
C THR A 219 -20.17 -11.02 12.38
N PRO A 220 -18.96 -10.60 12.81
CA PRO A 220 -17.77 -10.70 11.98
C PRO A 220 -17.56 -12.16 11.49
N PRO A 221 -17.12 -12.38 10.23
CA PRO A 221 -16.75 -13.69 9.73
C PRO A 221 -15.65 -14.35 10.57
N SER A 222 -15.47 -15.67 10.41
CA SER A 222 -14.38 -16.36 11.09
C SER A 222 -13.03 -16.00 10.47
N LEU A 223 -12.03 -15.72 11.31
CA LEU A 223 -10.63 -15.55 10.89
C LEU A 223 -9.92 -16.88 10.63
N ALA A 224 -10.50 -18.01 11.07
CA ALA A 224 -9.87 -19.32 11.02
C ALA A 224 -9.30 -19.75 9.64
N PRO A 225 -9.91 -19.40 8.49
CA PRO A 225 -9.39 -19.78 7.18
C PRO A 225 -8.00 -19.22 6.85
N THR A 226 -7.63 -18.07 7.39
CA THR A 226 -6.36 -17.38 7.06
C THR A 226 -5.42 -17.24 8.26
N PHE A 227 -5.95 -17.42 9.48
CA PHE A 227 -5.18 -17.30 10.72
C PHE A 227 -4.03 -18.31 10.79
N MET A 228 -2.80 -17.81 10.96
CA MET A 228 -1.57 -18.60 11.12
C MET A 228 -1.30 -19.62 10.00
N GLN A 229 -1.82 -19.40 8.80
CA GLN A 229 -1.62 -20.28 7.63
C GLN A 229 -0.29 -20.00 6.90
N LEU A 230 0.79 -19.70 7.64
CA LEU A 230 2.10 -19.42 7.04
C LEU A 230 2.80 -20.72 6.68
N ASP A 231 3.28 -20.83 5.45
CA ASP A 231 4.08 -21.95 4.99
C ASP A 231 5.54 -21.54 4.74
N PHE A 232 6.44 -22.03 5.60
CA PHE A 232 7.87 -21.73 5.52
C PHE A 232 8.64 -22.67 4.56
N SER A 233 7.97 -23.61 3.90
CA SER A 233 8.58 -24.65 3.05
C SER A 233 9.53 -24.09 1.97
N ALA A 234 9.12 -23.02 1.30
CA ALA A 234 9.85 -22.41 0.20
C ALA A 234 10.63 -21.14 0.59
N VAL A 235 10.67 -20.75 1.88
CA VAL A 235 11.26 -19.47 2.32
C VAL A 235 12.76 -19.35 1.98
N PHE A 236 13.48 -20.46 1.93
CA PHE A 236 14.92 -20.49 1.59
C PHE A 236 15.21 -20.69 0.10
N GLU A 237 14.19 -20.79 -0.75
CA GLU A 237 14.39 -20.83 -2.20
C GLU A 237 14.89 -19.48 -2.71
N ILE A 238 15.77 -19.50 -3.72
CA ILE A 238 16.38 -18.27 -4.29
C ILE A 238 15.29 -17.30 -4.79
N GLY A 239 14.23 -17.84 -5.40
CA GLY A 239 13.07 -17.06 -5.83
C GLY A 239 12.37 -16.37 -4.66
N MET A 240 12.15 -17.10 -3.56
CA MET A 240 11.47 -16.57 -2.38
C MET A 240 12.32 -15.57 -1.59
N ILE A 241 13.63 -15.79 -1.52
CA ILE A 241 14.58 -14.81 -0.95
C ILE A 241 14.44 -13.47 -1.69
N SER A 242 14.36 -13.51 -3.03
CA SER A 242 14.17 -12.31 -3.85
C SER A 242 12.82 -11.63 -3.55
N VAL A 243 11.76 -12.40 -3.31
CA VAL A 243 10.43 -11.90 -2.93
C VAL A 243 10.46 -11.24 -1.54
N VAL A 244 11.08 -11.88 -0.55
CA VAL A 244 11.26 -11.34 0.81
C VAL A 244 11.99 -10.00 0.75
N PHE A 245 13.08 -9.92 -0.03
CA PHE A 245 13.79 -8.66 -0.24
C PHE A 245 12.91 -7.61 -0.93
N ALA A 246 12.16 -7.99 -1.97
CA ALA A 246 11.26 -7.07 -2.66
C ALA A 246 10.19 -6.49 -1.71
N PHE A 247 9.53 -7.33 -0.89
CA PHE A 247 8.61 -6.86 0.15
C PHE A 247 9.33 -5.91 1.10
N LEU A 248 10.48 -6.30 1.64
CA LEU A 248 11.26 -5.49 2.56
C LEU A 248 11.58 -4.10 1.99
N PHE A 249 12.02 -4.02 0.73
CA PHE A 249 12.39 -2.75 0.10
C PHE A 249 11.17 -1.88 -0.22
N VAL A 250 10.12 -2.46 -0.79
CA VAL A 250 8.90 -1.70 -1.11
C VAL A 250 8.27 -1.17 0.18
N ASP A 251 8.16 -1.99 1.22
CA ASP A 251 7.64 -1.62 2.55
C ASP A 251 8.52 -0.52 3.18
N LEU A 252 9.85 -0.65 3.10
CA LEU A 252 10.78 0.35 3.62
C LEU A 252 10.53 1.74 3.04
N PHE A 253 10.37 1.81 1.72
CA PHE A 253 10.20 3.09 1.04
C PHE A 253 8.80 3.65 1.16
N ASP A 254 7.78 2.80 1.14
CA ASP A 254 6.40 3.22 1.32
C ASP A 254 6.21 3.81 2.72
N THR A 255 6.65 3.10 3.76
CA THR A 255 6.57 3.59 5.13
C THR A 255 7.43 4.83 5.35
N ALA A 256 8.69 4.83 4.91
CA ALA A 256 9.54 6.02 5.09
C ALA A 256 8.98 7.24 4.34
N GLY A 257 8.54 7.06 3.10
CA GLY A 257 7.96 8.12 2.29
C GLY A 257 6.69 8.68 2.92
N THR A 258 5.78 7.80 3.34
CA THR A 258 4.53 8.20 3.98
C THR A 258 4.75 8.86 5.34
N LEU A 259 5.61 8.30 6.20
CA LEU A 259 5.94 8.90 7.49
C LEU A 259 6.48 10.32 7.31
N VAL A 260 7.42 10.53 6.38
CA VAL A 260 7.98 11.86 6.11
C VAL A 260 6.92 12.77 5.50
N GLY A 261 6.13 12.30 4.54
CA GLY A 261 5.09 13.09 3.89
C GLY A 261 4.03 13.59 4.88
N VAL A 262 3.49 12.69 5.70
CA VAL A 262 2.49 13.03 6.73
C VAL A 262 3.11 13.91 7.82
N ALA A 263 4.31 13.58 8.31
CA ALA A 263 4.97 14.37 9.34
C ALA A 263 5.31 15.80 8.87
N THR A 264 5.67 15.97 7.60
CA THR A 264 5.89 17.29 6.99
C THR A 264 4.58 18.09 7.04
N LYS A 265 3.46 17.50 6.60
CA LYS A 265 2.14 18.15 6.64
C LYS A 265 1.65 18.42 8.06
N ALA A 266 2.12 17.63 9.03
CA ALA A 266 1.81 17.79 10.44
C ALA A 266 2.69 18.81 11.17
N ASN A 267 3.68 19.42 10.50
CA ASN A 267 4.72 20.23 11.15
C ASN A 267 5.43 19.50 12.29
N LEU A 268 5.68 18.19 12.12
CA LEU A 268 6.35 17.33 13.10
C LEU A 268 7.84 17.09 12.78
N ILE A 269 8.33 17.61 11.66
CA ILE A 269 9.74 17.60 11.28
C ILE A 269 10.45 18.75 12.00
N LYS A 270 11.61 18.45 12.61
CA LYS A 270 12.42 19.46 13.31
C LYS A 270 13.20 20.34 12.33
N GLU A 271 13.75 21.45 12.84
CA GLU A 271 14.57 22.39 12.08
C GLU A 271 15.82 21.75 11.45
N ASP A 272 16.33 20.65 12.01
CA ASP A 272 17.43 19.85 11.45
C ASP A 272 17.00 18.93 10.28
N GLY A 273 15.73 19.01 9.86
CA GLY A 273 15.14 18.18 8.82
C GLY A 273 14.85 16.74 9.25
N LYS A 274 15.06 16.37 10.52
CA LYS A 274 14.88 15.00 10.99
C LYS A 274 13.51 14.80 11.63
N LEU A 275 12.92 13.64 11.38
CA LEU A 275 11.71 13.20 12.06
C LEU A 275 12.10 12.60 13.44
N PRO A 276 11.68 13.19 14.57
CA PRO A 276 11.88 12.58 15.88
C PRO A 276 11.29 11.17 15.93
N ARG A 277 11.76 10.31 16.84
CA ARG A 277 11.17 8.97 17.09
C ARG A 277 10.95 8.10 15.84
N LEU A 278 11.61 8.39 14.73
CA LEU A 278 11.44 7.69 13.45
C LEU A 278 11.74 6.18 13.59
N ASN A 279 12.67 5.79 14.47
CA ASN A 279 12.93 4.39 14.81
C ASN A 279 11.74 3.67 15.46
N LYS A 280 11.00 4.37 16.31
CA LYS A 280 9.79 3.81 16.94
C LYS A 280 8.66 3.66 15.93
N ALA A 281 8.53 4.63 15.01
CA ALA A 281 7.53 4.58 13.94
C ALA A 281 7.78 3.41 12.97
N LEU A 282 9.03 3.20 12.53
CA LEU A 282 9.33 2.02 11.70
C LEU A 282 9.21 0.72 12.46
N LEU A 283 9.63 0.66 13.73
CA LEU A 283 9.44 -0.55 14.52
C LEU A 283 7.95 -0.89 14.67
N ALA A 284 7.10 0.11 14.85
CA ALA A 284 5.64 -0.08 14.90
C ALA A 284 5.11 -0.69 13.60
N ASP A 285 5.55 -0.15 12.46
CA ASP A 285 5.23 -0.61 11.12
C ASP A 285 5.64 -2.06 10.84
N SER A 286 6.90 -2.41 11.08
CA SER A 286 7.38 -3.78 10.85
C SER A 286 6.73 -4.82 11.76
N THR A 287 6.42 -4.40 13.00
CA THR A 287 5.68 -5.24 13.95
C THR A 287 4.26 -5.46 13.47
N ALA A 288 3.59 -4.40 13.00
CA ALA A 288 2.27 -4.49 12.40
C ALA A 288 2.27 -5.40 11.17
N THR A 289 3.29 -5.31 10.30
CA THR A 289 3.44 -6.18 9.13
C THR A 289 3.55 -7.65 9.53
N SER A 290 4.39 -7.95 10.52
CA SER A 290 4.56 -9.31 11.02
C SER A 290 3.26 -9.85 11.61
N ILE A 291 2.54 -9.04 12.39
CA ILE A 291 1.25 -9.44 12.98
C ILE A 291 0.17 -9.58 11.89
N GLY A 292 0.14 -8.70 10.88
CA GLY A 292 -0.77 -8.78 9.75
C GLY A 292 -0.62 -10.10 8.99
N ALA A 293 0.62 -10.52 8.72
CA ALA A 293 0.90 -11.81 8.12
C ALA A 293 0.41 -12.99 8.98
N LEU A 294 0.57 -12.92 10.31
CA LEU A 294 0.05 -13.93 11.24
C LEU A 294 -1.48 -14.00 11.23
N LEU A 295 -2.16 -12.87 11.07
CA LEU A 295 -3.62 -12.80 10.96
C LEU A 295 -4.13 -13.25 9.58
N GLY A 296 -3.24 -13.39 8.60
CA GLY A 296 -3.59 -13.83 7.25
C GLY A 296 -4.01 -12.68 6.34
N THR A 297 -3.32 -11.54 6.44
CA THR A 297 -3.37 -10.46 5.45
C THR A 297 -1.96 -10.09 4.99
N SER A 298 -1.85 -9.33 3.90
CA SER A 298 -0.56 -8.80 3.43
C SER A 298 0.04 -7.83 4.46
N ASN A 299 1.25 -7.36 4.20
CA ASN A 299 1.92 -6.39 5.06
C ASN A 299 1.11 -5.12 5.28
N THR A 300 1.27 -4.55 6.46
CA THR A 300 0.66 -3.28 6.85
C THR A 300 1.68 -2.16 6.76
N THR A 301 1.28 -1.04 6.20
CA THR A 301 2.13 0.13 6.01
C THR A 301 1.48 1.35 6.65
N SER A 302 2.24 2.44 6.70
CA SER A 302 1.74 3.76 7.06
C SER A 302 0.91 4.36 5.92
N TYR A 303 -0.22 4.98 6.24
CA TYR A 303 -1.18 5.49 5.24
C TYR A 303 -1.06 7.00 5.00
N VAL A 304 -0.91 7.39 3.74
CA VAL A 304 -0.79 8.80 3.32
C VAL A 304 -2.09 9.58 3.55
N GLU A 305 -3.21 8.89 3.58
CA GLU A 305 -4.55 9.39 3.94
C GLU A 305 -4.59 10.04 5.32
N SER A 306 -3.62 9.72 6.19
CA SER A 306 -3.40 10.38 7.47
C SER A 306 -3.14 11.89 7.33
N VAL A 307 -2.70 12.37 6.16
CA VAL A 307 -2.61 13.81 5.85
C VAL A 307 -3.96 14.51 6.08
N ALA A 308 -5.08 13.85 5.80
CA ALA A 308 -6.41 14.44 5.98
C ALA A 308 -6.74 14.68 7.47
N GLY A 309 -6.50 13.69 8.34
CA GLY A 309 -6.70 13.91 9.79
C GLY A 309 -5.69 14.87 10.40
N VAL A 310 -4.47 14.89 9.89
CA VAL A 310 -3.46 15.88 10.28
C VAL A 310 -3.87 17.30 9.87
N ALA A 311 -4.53 17.48 8.73
CA ALA A 311 -5.08 18.77 8.31
C ALA A 311 -6.18 19.27 9.25
N GLU A 312 -6.90 18.36 9.92
CA GLU A 312 -7.89 18.68 10.96
C GLU A 312 -7.26 18.99 12.34
N GLY A 313 -5.93 19.00 12.43
CA GLY A 313 -5.20 19.31 13.65
C GLY A 313 -4.72 18.08 14.44
N GLY A 314 -4.82 16.87 13.89
CA GLY A 314 -4.23 15.68 14.50
C GLY A 314 -2.71 15.79 14.59
N ARG A 315 -2.14 15.59 15.78
CA ARG A 315 -0.70 15.72 16.05
C ARG A 315 -0.12 14.55 16.83
N THR A 316 -0.95 13.71 17.45
CA THR A 316 -0.48 12.65 18.34
C THR A 316 -0.98 11.26 17.95
N GLY A 317 -0.44 10.25 18.62
CA GLY A 317 -0.88 8.86 18.50
C GLY A 317 -2.33 8.61 18.88
N LEU A 318 -2.99 9.53 19.57
CA LEU A 318 -4.42 9.41 19.88
C LEU A 318 -5.25 9.35 18.59
N THR A 319 -4.88 10.13 17.57
CA THR A 319 -5.48 10.05 16.22
C THR A 319 -5.41 8.62 15.67
N ALA A 320 -4.24 7.97 15.73
CA ALA A 320 -4.06 6.60 15.26
C ALA A 320 -4.89 5.60 16.09
N VAL A 321 -4.93 5.75 17.42
CA VAL A 321 -5.75 4.89 18.30
C VAL A 321 -7.25 4.99 17.96
N VAL A 322 -7.75 6.20 17.67
CA VAL A 322 -9.14 6.39 17.25
C VAL A 322 -9.42 5.64 15.95
N VAL A 323 -8.51 5.72 14.97
CA VAL A 323 -8.63 4.95 13.71
C VAL A 323 -8.66 3.44 13.99
N GLY A 324 -7.80 2.94 14.88
CA GLY A 324 -7.79 1.52 15.24
C GLY A 324 -9.09 1.05 15.89
N ILE A 325 -9.70 1.87 16.74
CA ILE A 325 -11.03 1.58 17.31
C ILE A 325 -12.09 1.53 16.20
N LEU A 326 -12.06 2.47 15.25
CA LEU A 326 -13.00 2.49 14.13
C LEU A 326 -12.87 1.26 13.21
N PHE A 327 -11.65 0.74 12.99
CA PHE A 327 -11.46 -0.54 12.29
C PHE A 327 -12.05 -1.73 13.04
N LEU A 328 -11.96 -1.76 14.38
CA LEU A 328 -12.63 -2.81 15.16
C LEU A 328 -14.15 -2.70 15.06
N LEU A 329 -14.70 -1.48 15.06
CA LEU A 329 -16.13 -1.25 14.84
C LEU A 329 -16.56 -1.63 13.42
N ALA A 330 -15.68 -1.47 12.43
CA ALA A 330 -15.95 -1.83 11.05
C ALA A 330 -16.21 -3.34 10.86
N LEU A 331 -15.70 -4.20 11.76
CA LEU A 331 -15.92 -5.65 11.71
C LEU A 331 -17.40 -6.04 11.67
N PHE A 332 -18.27 -5.26 12.33
CA PHE A 332 -19.71 -5.50 12.35
C PHE A 332 -20.40 -5.18 11.02
N PHE A 333 -19.73 -4.48 10.11
CA PHE A 333 -20.25 -4.10 8.79
C PHE A 333 -19.78 -5.03 7.66
N SER A 334 -19.38 -6.27 8.01
CA SER A 334 -18.92 -7.25 7.02
C SER A 334 -19.87 -7.53 5.84
N PRO A 335 -21.22 -7.46 5.97
CA PRO A 335 -22.11 -7.63 4.83
C PRO A 335 -21.94 -6.54 3.77
N LEU A 336 -21.60 -5.31 4.19
CA LEU A 336 -21.30 -4.22 3.25
C LEU A 336 -20.07 -4.55 2.40
N ALA A 337 -19.04 -5.14 3.01
CA ALA A 337 -17.83 -5.52 2.29
C ALA A 337 -18.09 -6.63 1.27
N GLY A 338 -18.93 -7.61 1.60
CA GLY A 338 -19.28 -8.71 0.69
C GLY A 338 -20.16 -8.30 -0.49
N MET A 339 -20.85 -7.16 -0.42
CA MET A 339 -21.71 -6.66 -1.50
C MET A 339 -20.97 -5.85 -2.57
N ILE A 340 -19.73 -5.41 -2.30
CA ILE A 340 -19.06 -4.45 -3.18
C ILE A 340 -18.46 -5.17 -4.39
N PRO A 341 -18.93 -4.89 -5.62
CA PRO A 341 -18.39 -5.51 -6.82
C PRO A 341 -17.04 -4.89 -7.21
N ALA A 342 -16.25 -5.63 -8.01
CA ALA A 342 -14.90 -5.21 -8.41
C ALA A 342 -14.85 -3.88 -9.20
N TYR A 343 -15.87 -3.60 -10.01
CA TYR A 343 -15.94 -2.33 -10.73
C TYR A 343 -16.18 -1.13 -9.79
N ALA A 344 -16.80 -1.33 -8.61
CA ALA A 344 -17.07 -0.23 -7.67
C ALA A 344 -15.82 0.25 -6.94
N THR A 345 -14.83 -0.62 -6.73
CA THR A 345 -13.53 -0.29 -6.12
C THR A 345 -12.51 0.24 -7.13
N SER A 346 -12.76 0.05 -8.43
CA SER A 346 -11.83 0.44 -9.50
C SER A 346 -11.50 1.94 -9.48
N GLY A 347 -12.49 2.80 -9.21
CA GLY A 347 -12.27 4.25 -9.07
C GLY A 347 -11.33 4.63 -7.92
N ALA A 348 -11.39 3.88 -6.81
CA ALA A 348 -10.51 4.08 -5.65
C ALA A 348 -9.06 3.67 -5.97
N LEU A 349 -8.87 2.50 -6.59
CA LEU A 349 -7.56 2.02 -7.04
C LEU A 349 -6.91 3.00 -8.01
N PHE A 350 -7.68 3.51 -8.98
CA PHE A 350 -7.18 4.48 -9.94
C PHE A 350 -6.83 5.82 -9.27
N TYR A 351 -7.60 6.25 -8.28
CA TYR A 351 -7.27 7.45 -7.50
C TYR A 351 -5.95 7.29 -6.72
N VAL A 352 -5.73 6.14 -6.07
CA VAL A 352 -4.45 5.83 -5.40
C VAL A 352 -3.29 5.86 -6.40
N ALA A 353 -3.47 5.30 -7.59
CA ALA A 353 -2.48 5.38 -8.66
C ALA A 353 -2.08 6.81 -9.02
N ILE A 354 -3.06 7.72 -9.13
CA ILE A 354 -2.81 9.15 -9.40
C ILE A 354 -1.95 9.77 -8.29
N LEU A 355 -2.24 9.47 -7.02
CA LEU A 355 -1.46 9.97 -5.89
C LEU A 355 -0.01 9.49 -5.94
N MET A 356 0.23 8.22 -6.24
CA MET A 356 1.59 7.66 -6.35
C MET A 356 2.35 8.24 -7.54
N MET A 357 1.69 8.40 -8.69
CA MET A 357 2.29 9.00 -9.89
C MET A 357 2.65 10.48 -9.71
N SER A 358 1.97 11.21 -8.80
CA SER A 358 2.29 12.62 -8.55
C SER A 358 3.74 12.84 -8.08
N GLY A 359 4.37 11.83 -7.48
CA GLY A 359 5.78 11.85 -7.08
C GLY A 359 6.76 12.03 -8.24
N LEU A 360 6.36 11.69 -9.48
CA LEU A 360 7.17 11.84 -10.68
C LEU A 360 7.57 13.30 -10.95
N VAL A 361 6.86 14.28 -10.39
CA VAL A 361 7.22 15.71 -10.44
C VAL A 361 8.58 15.97 -9.77
N GLY A 362 8.99 15.14 -8.81
CA GLY A 362 10.27 15.27 -8.11
C GLY A 362 11.49 14.74 -8.88
N ILE A 363 11.30 14.15 -10.06
CA ILE A 363 12.40 13.64 -10.90
C ILE A 363 12.97 14.76 -11.76
N ASP A 364 14.29 14.85 -11.86
CA ASP A 364 14.94 15.70 -12.87
C ASP A 364 14.83 15.04 -14.25
N TRP A 365 13.77 15.38 -14.97
CA TRP A 365 13.51 14.89 -16.33
C TRP A 365 14.52 15.39 -17.37
N ARG A 366 15.39 16.35 -17.03
CA ARG A 366 16.45 16.82 -17.93
C ARG A 366 17.69 15.93 -17.88
N ASP A 367 17.92 15.24 -16.76
CA ASP A 367 18.98 14.23 -16.66
C ASP A 367 18.45 12.85 -17.06
N LEU A 368 18.76 12.41 -18.29
CA LEU A 368 18.36 11.09 -18.78
C LEU A 368 18.92 9.93 -17.94
N THR A 369 20.02 10.16 -17.20
CA THR A 369 20.58 9.13 -16.30
C THR A 369 19.72 8.90 -15.06
N GLU A 370 18.79 9.80 -14.76
CA GLU A 370 17.79 9.67 -13.70
C GLU A 370 16.40 9.33 -14.26
N ALA A 371 16.00 9.95 -15.36
CA ALA A 371 14.67 9.76 -15.96
C ALA A 371 14.46 8.40 -16.63
N ALA A 372 15.45 7.87 -17.35
CA ALA A 372 15.28 6.61 -18.08
C ALA A 372 15.02 5.40 -17.15
N PRO A 373 15.76 5.20 -16.04
CA PRO A 373 15.46 4.14 -15.07
C PRO A 373 14.05 4.23 -14.48
N VAL A 374 13.55 5.45 -14.24
CA VAL A 374 12.18 5.71 -13.77
C VAL A 374 11.18 5.21 -14.79
N VAL A 375 11.34 5.59 -16.07
CA VAL A 375 10.43 5.17 -17.15
C VAL A 375 10.42 3.65 -17.33
N VAL A 376 11.61 3.02 -17.31
CA VAL A 376 11.75 1.55 -17.37
C VAL A 376 10.97 0.89 -16.24
N THR A 377 11.15 1.37 -15.01
CA THR A 377 10.42 0.87 -13.84
C THR A 377 8.90 1.04 -14.02
N CYS A 378 8.48 2.25 -14.38
CA CYS A 378 7.07 2.62 -14.50
C CYS A 378 6.31 1.82 -15.57
N LEU A 379 6.93 1.55 -16.73
CA LEU A 379 6.28 0.85 -17.83
C LEU A 379 6.32 -0.66 -17.66
N LEU A 380 7.43 -1.21 -17.17
CA LEU A 380 7.58 -2.66 -17.12
C LEU A 380 6.73 -3.29 -16.01
N MET A 381 6.46 -2.60 -14.90
CA MET A 381 5.56 -3.13 -13.87
C MET A 381 4.17 -3.53 -14.41
N PRO A 382 3.38 -2.62 -15.03
CA PRO A 382 2.08 -2.99 -15.59
C PRO A 382 2.19 -3.91 -16.80
N LEU A 383 3.13 -3.67 -17.71
CA LEU A 383 3.18 -4.41 -18.98
C LEU A 383 3.70 -5.84 -18.85
N THR A 384 4.51 -6.12 -17.82
CA THR A 384 4.92 -7.49 -17.48
C THR A 384 4.06 -8.12 -16.39
N TYR A 385 3.08 -7.36 -15.87
CA TYR A 385 2.24 -7.75 -14.74
C TYR A 385 3.06 -8.18 -13.51
N SER A 386 4.26 -7.60 -13.32
CA SER A 386 5.19 -7.96 -12.25
C SER A 386 5.95 -6.76 -11.72
N ILE A 387 5.70 -6.44 -10.45
CA ILE A 387 6.45 -5.40 -9.74
C ILE A 387 7.92 -5.79 -9.59
N ALA A 388 8.23 -7.07 -9.33
CA ALA A 388 9.61 -7.53 -9.18
C ALA A 388 10.43 -7.33 -10.47
N GLU A 389 9.84 -7.59 -11.63
CA GLU A 389 10.48 -7.37 -12.93
C GLU A 389 10.74 -5.88 -13.15
N GLY A 390 9.74 -5.03 -12.89
CA GLY A 390 9.90 -3.57 -12.98
C GLY A 390 10.97 -3.00 -12.04
N ILE A 391 11.04 -3.46 -10.78
CA ILE A 391 12.10 -3.06 -9.83
C ILE A 391 13.46 -3.52 -10.37
N SER A 392 13.57 -4.81 -10.73
CA SER A 392 14.86 -5.38 -11.13
C SER A 392 15.45 -4.70 -12.36
N LEU A 393 14.64 -4.48 -13.40
CA LEU A 393 15.05 -3.80 -14.63
C LEU A 393 15.27 -2.31 -14.39
N GLY A 394 14.55 -1.69 -13.46
CA GLY A 394 14.82 -0.33 -12.98
C GLY A 394 16.22 -0.17 -12.39
N PHE A 395 16.61 -1.06 -11.47
CA PHE A 395 17.96 -1.05 -10.87
C PHE A 395 19.04 -1.30 -11.92
N ILE A 396 18.85 -2.32 -12.76
CA ILE A 396 19.78 -2.64 -13.85
C ILE A 396 19.94 -1.44 -14.79
N ALA A 397 18.84 -0.80 -15.21
CA ALA A 397 18.86 0.37 -16.05
C ALA A 397 19.60 1.53 -15.37
N TYR A 398 19.37 1.77 -14.08
CA TYR A 398 20.08 2.82 -13.33
C TYR A 398 21.58 2.60 -13.32
N ALA A 399 22.04 1.41 -12.91
CA ALA A 399 23.45 1.09 -12.82
C ALA A 399 24.14 1.12 -14.20
N ALA A 400 23.52 0.50 -15.21
CA ALA A 400 24.06 0.43 -16.56
C ALA A 400 24.14 1.82 -17.21
N ILE A 401 23.08 2.62 -17.13
CA ILE A 401 23.05 3.95 -17.75
C ILE A 401 24.06 4.87 -17.08
N LYS A 402 24.14 4.89 -15.74
CA LYS A 402 25.13 5.71 -15.02
C LYS A 402 26.56 5.30 -15.35
N LEU A 403 26.84 4.00 -15.45
CA LEU A 403 28.15 3.50 -15.83
C LEU A 403 28.54 3.93 -17.24
N LEU A 404 27.66 3.69 -18.22
CA LEU A 404 27.90 4.03 -19.63
C LEU A 404 27.96 5.55 -19.86
N SER A 405 27.32 6.34 -19.01
CA SER A 405 27.34 7.81 -19.06
C SER A 405 28.54 8.43 -18.31
N GLY A 406 29.49 7.62 -17.81
CA GLY A 406 30.65 8.10 -17.05
C GLY A 406 30.36 8.56 -15.63
N LYS A 407 29.12 8.38 -15.15
CA LYS A 407 28.63 8.74 -13.80
C LYS A 407 28.60 7.53 -12.84
N GLY A 408 29.34 6.46 -13.14
CA GLY A 408 29.32 5.23 -12.33
C GLY A 408 29.72 5.41 -10.86
N ARG A 409 30.45 6.49 -10.54
CA ARG A 409 30.83 6.86 -9.16
C ARG A 409 29.67 7.42 -8.33
N ASP A 410 28.61 7.90 -8.98
CA ASP A 410 27.41 8.43 -8.31
C ASP A 410 26.50 7.29 -7.81
N VAL A 411 26.74 6.06 -8.28
CA VAL A 411 25.95 4.88 -7.94
C VAL A 411 26.47 4.27 -6.64
N SER A 412 25.58 4.09 -5.67
CA SER A 412 25.95 3.49 -4.40
C SER A 412 26.36 2.01 -4.56
N PRO A 413 27.21 1.48 -3.67
CA PRO A 413 27.55 0.06 -3.67
C PRO A 413 26.32 -0.86 -3.57
N ALA A 414 25.28 -0.44 -2.86
CA ALA A 414 24.04 -1.21 -2.72
C ALA A 414 23.33 -1.38 -4.07
N VAL A 415 23.22 -0.32 -4.88
CA VAL A 415 22.59 -0.40 -6.21
C VAL A 415 23.40 -1.29 -7.14
N TRP A 416 24.73 -1.25 -7.05
CA TRP A 416 25.60 -2.16 -7.81
C TRP A 416 25.36 -3.63 -7.46
N VAL A 417 25.38 -3.96 -6.17
CA VAL A 417 25.15 -5.33 -5.69
C VAL A 417 23.78 -5.83 -6.14
N MET A 418 22.72 -5.02 -5.96
CA MET A 418 21.37 -5.39 -6.38
C MET A 418 21.27 -5.58 -7.90
N SER A 419 21.89 -4.70 -8.69
CA SER A 419 21.87 -4.83 -10.15
C SER A 419 22.57 -6.10 -10.62
N VAL A 420 23.69 -6.48 -10.00
CA VAL A 420 24.39 -7.74 -10.31
C VAL A 420 23.52 -8.94 -9.94
N ILE A 421 22.92 -8.94 -8.74
CA ILE A 421 22.02 -10.03 -8.30
C ILE A 421 20.87 -10.19 -9.29
N PHE A 422 20.25 -9.09 -9.72
CA PHE A 422 19.15 -9.14 -10.69
C PHE A 422 19.61 -9.61 -12.08
N ILE A 423 20.79 -9.23 -12.55
CA ILE A 423 21.35 -9.76 -13.80
C ILE A 423 21.57 -11.27 -13.69
N LEU A 424 22.17 -11.73 -12.59
CA LEU A 424 22.39 -13.16 -12.37
C LEU A 424 21.06 -13.92 -12.31
N LYS A 425 20.01 -13.35 -11.71
CA LYS A 425 18.66 -13.90 -11.76
C LYS A 425 18.23 -14.15 -13.20
N TYR A 426 18.36 -13.20 -14.12
CA TYR A 426 17.96 -13.41 -15.52
C TYR A 426 18.84 -14.39 -16.30
N ILE A 427 20.12 -14.50 -15.94
CA ILE A 427 21.05 -15.45 -16.59
C ILE A 427 20.78 -16.89 -16.16
N PHE A 428 20.35 -17.10 -14.91
CA PHE A 428 20.15 -18.43 -14.31
C PHE A 428 18.67 -18.82 -14.13
N ALA A 429 17.73 -17.97 -14.53
CA ALA A 429 16.28 -18.22 -14.45
C ALA A 429 15.77 -19.16 -15.54
#